data_AF-A0A1B6F5S9-F1
#
_entry.id   AF-A0A1B6F5S9-F1
#
_cell.length_a   1.000
_cell.length_b   1.000
_cell.length_c   1.000
_cell.angle_alpha   90.00
_cell.angle_beta   90.00
_cell.angle_gamma   90.00
#
_symmetry.space_group_name_H-M   'P 1'
#
loop_
_entity.id
_entity.type
_entity.pdbx_description
1 polymer ?
#
loop_
_entity_poly.entity_id
_entity_poly.type
_entity_poly.pdbx_seq_one_letter_code
_entity_poly.pdbx_strand_id
1 'polypeptide(L)'
;SVLHFDGGGLGDLSHRSISLFKEVPMERTCADAFIEPHWCACLDWERVDPQSHLVHRAATTFVDFINKYNAKHSSLCSVLSLEAVLWAARLVPSRALRRFKDAADLDGFVPNFSSNTPVTM
;
A
#
# COMPACT_ATOMS: atom_id res chain seq x y z
N SER A 1 16.53 -14.67 -28.45
CA SER A 1 15.31 -14.95 -27.68
C SER A 1 14.78 -13.64 -27.12
N VAL A 2 13.47 -13.55 -26.82
CA VAL A 2 12.87 -12.36 -26.17
C VAL A 2 13.21 -12.29 -24.67
N LEU A 3 13.54 -13.44 -24.06
CA LEU A 3 14.03 -13.52 -22.68
C LEU A 3 15.55 -13.74 -22.68
N HIS A 4 16.26 -12.84 -22.00
CA HIS A 4 17.71 -12.89 -21.80
C HIS A 4 17.98 -13.00 -20.30
N PHE A 5 18.52 -14.15 -19.87
CA PHE A 5 18.87 -14.38 -18.46
C PHE A 5 20.33 -13.99 -18.22
N ASP A 6 20.54 -13.02 -17.35
CA ASP A 6 21.85 -12.50 -16.93
C ASP A 6 22.10 -12.68 -15.43
N GLY A 7 21.30 -13.53 -14.78
CA GLY A 7 21.37 -13.83 -13.35
C GLY A 7 20.30 -13.14 -12.51
N GLY A 8 20.20 -13.57 -11.25
CA GLY A 8 19.30 -12.98 -10.26
C GLY A 8 19.86 -11.71 -9.59
N GLY A 9 19.28 -11.35 -8.46
CA GLY A 9 19.67 -10.18 -7.65
C GLY A 9 18.68 -9.03 -7.73
N LEU A 10 19.00 -7.93 -7.05
CA LEU A 10 18.16 -6.73 -7.02
C LEU A 10 18.14 -6.03 -8.39
N GLY A 11 16.97 -5.56 -8.79
CA GLY A 11 16.77 -4.75 -9.98
C GLY A 11 17.37 -3.35 -9.83
N ASP A 12 17.80 -2.78 -10.95
CA ASP A 12 18.33 -1.42 -11.02
C ASP A 12 17.20 -0.44 -11.37
N LEU A 13 16.93 0.51 -10.47
CA LEU A 13 15.88 1.53 -10.63
C LEU A 13 16.25 2.64 -11.61
N SER A 14 17.51 2.74 -12.03
CA SER A 14 17.92 3.69 -13.07
C SER A 14 17.41 3.29 -14.47
N HIS A 15 17.01 2.03 -14.64
CA HIS A 15 16.41 1.53 -15.87
C HIS A 15 14.89 1.54 -15.78
N ARG A 16 14.23 1.91 -16.89
CA ARG A 16 12.76 1.88 -17.01
C ARG A 16 12.14 0.53 -16.64
N SER A 17 12.80 -0.56 -17.01
CA SER A 17 12.32 -1.93 -16.77
C SER A 17 13.32 -2.73 -15.97
N ILE A 18 12.79 -3.46 -14.99
CA ILE A 18 13.53 -4.48 -14.25
C ILE A 18 13.30 -5.82 -14.94
N SER A 19 14.38 -6.58 -15.15
CA SER A 19 14.32 -7.94 -15.70
C SER A 19 13.39 -8.83 -14.87
N LEU A 20 12.64 -9.72 -15.52
CA LEU A 20 11.78 -10.72 -14.86
C LEU A 20 12.56 -11.64 -13.92
N PHE A 21 13.88 -11.71 -14.08
CA PHE A 21 14.77 -12.55 -13.28
C PHE A 21 15.40 -11.82 -12.10
N LYS A 22 15.13 -10.52 -11.94
CA LYS A 22 15.64 -9.68 -10.83
C LYS A 22 14.52 -9.38 -9.84
N GLU A 23 14.87 -9.30 -8.57
CA GLU A 23 13.97 -8.87 -7.50
C GLU A 23 13.62 -7.40 -7.68
N VAL A 24 12.36 -7.05 -7.46
CA VAL A 24 11.90 -5.65 -7.50
C VAL A 24 12.28 -4.97 -6.18
N PRO A 25 13.08 -3.89 -6.19
CA PRO A 25 13.42 -3.17 -4.97
C PRO A 25 12.17 -2.64 -4.27
N MET A 26 12.16 -2.69 -2.94
CA MET A 26 11.01 -2.28 -2.11
C MET A 26 10.69 -0.79 -2.24
N GLU A 27 11.70 0.00 -2.57
CA GLU A 27 11.62 1.44 -2.78
C GLU A 27 11.18 1.83 -4.20
N ARG A 28 10.96 0.85 -5.10
CA ARG A 28 10.49 1.12 -6.48
C ARG A 28 9.17 1.88 -6.46
N THR A 29 9.14 3.02 -7.13
CA THR A 29 7.97 3.86 -7.32
C THR A 29 7.34 3.67 -8.70
N CYS A 30 6.11 4.16 -8.86
CA CYS A 30 5.49 4.27 -10.20
C CYS A 30 6.33 5.15 -11.15
N ALA A 31 7.05 6.16 -10.64
CA ALA A 31 7.91 7.02 -11.46
C ALA A 31 9.11 6.23 -12.03
N ASP A 32 9.73 5.36 -11.23
CA ASP A 32 10.83 4.49 -11.69
C ASP A 32 10.34 3.50 -12.76
N ALA A 33 9.06 3.11 -12.69
CA ALA A 33 8.41 2.28 -13.69
C ALA A 33 7.86 3.07 -14.90
N PHE A 34 8.02 4.41 -14.92
CA PHE A 34 7.43 5.30 -15.92
C PHE A 34 5.92 5.08 -16.08
N ILE A 35 5.22 4.98 -14.95
CA ILE A 35 3.76 4.90 -14.86
C ILE A 35 3.25 6.25 -14.39
N GLU A 36 2.40 6.87 -15.22
CA GLU A 36 1.82 8.17 -14.93
C GLU A 36 0.94 8.12 -13.68
N PRO A 37 0.86 9.23 -12.92
CA PRO A 37 0.24 9.20 -11.60
C PRO A 37 -1.23 8.78 -11.55
N HIS A 38 -1.99 8.97 -12.64
CA HIS A 38 -3.39 8.54 -12.75
C HIS A 38 -3.57 7.04 -13.05
N TRP A 39 -2.52 6.36 -13.51
CA TRP A 39 -2.48 4.91 -13.72
C TRP A 39 -1.78 4.14 -12.60
N CYS A 40 -1.13 4.86 -11.69
CA CYS A 40 -0.45 4.27 -10.56
C CYS A 40 -1.43 3.63 -9.58
N ALA A 41 -1.25 2.33 -9.31
CA ALA A 41 -2.05 1.57 -8.35
C ALA A 41 -1.59 1.75 -6.88
N CYS A 42 -0.49 2.48 -6.65
CA CYS A 42 -0.01 2.75 -5.30
C CYS A 42 -1.02 3.61 -4.52
N LEU A 43 -1.15 3.32 -3.23
CA LEU A 43 -2.02 4.02 -2.29
C LEU A 43 -1.18 4.88 -1.35
N ASP A 44 -1.79 5.97 -0.87
CA ASP A 44 -1.18 6.83 0.15
C ASP A 44 -1.60 6.35 1.55
N TRP A 45 -0.69 6.43 2.51
CA TRP A 45 -1.02 6.27 3.93
C TRP A 45 -1.62 7.57 4.48
N GLU A 46 -2.86 7.51 4.93
CA GLU A 46 -3.52 8.59 5.67
C GLU A 46 -3.55 8.25 7.15
N ARG A 47 -2.92 9.07 7.99
CA ARG A 47 -2.98 8.92 9.44
C ARG A 47 -4.42 9.08 9.92
N VAL A 48 -4.85 8.19 10.80
CA VAL A 48 -6.17 8.27 11.46
C VAL A 48 -5.97 8.35 12.96
N ASP A 49 -6.98 8.85 13.67
CA ASP A 49 -6.94 8.96 15.12
C ASP A 49 -6.84 7.57 15.78
N PRO A 50 -5.76 7.27 16.52
CA PRO A 50 -5.62 6.03 17.26
C PRO A 50 -6.71 5.81 18.31
N GLN A 51 -7.36 6.89 18.77
CA GLN A 51 -8.46 6.84 19.75
C GLN A 51 -9.83 6.67 19.12
N SER A 52 -9.93 6.60 17.78
CA SER A 52 -11.21 6.39 17.12
C SER A 52 -11.79 5.01 17.44
N HIS A 53 -13.12 4.94 17.55
CA HIS A 53 -13.83 3.68 17.84
C HIS A 53 -13.51 2.58 16.81
N LEU A 54 -13.34 2.92 15.53
CA LEU A 54 -12.99 1.95 14.50
C LEU A 54 -11.60 1.37 14.69
N VAL A 55 -10.61 2.20 15.04
CA VAL A 55 -9.24 1.75 15.29
C VAL A 55 -9.19 0.86 16.53
N HIS A 56 -9.81 1.29 17.64
CA HIS A 56 -9.90 0.47 18.85
C HIS A 56 -10.60 -0.86 18.59
N ARG A 57 -11.72 -0.86 17.85
CA ARG A 57 -12.41 -2.09 17.49
C ARG A 57 -11.53 -3.03 16.65
N ALA A 58 -10.80 -2.51 15.67
CA ALA A 58 -9.88 -3.30 14.86
C ALA A 58 -8.74 -3.90 15.71
N ALA A 59 -8.12 -3.09 16.57
CA ALA A 59 -7.04 -3.51 17.46
C ALA A 59 -7.51 -4.59 18.46
N THR A 60 -8.66 -4.38 19.11
CA THR A 60 -9.24 -5.38 20.03
C THR A 60 -9.56 -6.68 19.31
N THR A 61 -10.18 -6.60 18.12
CA THR A 61 -10.48 -7.80 17.31
C THR A 61 -9.21 -8.59 16.98
N PHE A 62 -8.09 -7.90 16.70
CA PHE A 62 -6.81 -8.53 16.43
C PHE A 62 -6.21 -9.21 17.68
N VAL A 63 -6.26 -8.55 18.85
CA VAL A 63 -5.83 -9.16 20.12
C VAL A 63 -6.67 -10.39 20.46
N ASP A 64 -7.99 -10.31 20.29
CA ASP A 64 -8.90 -11.44 20.49
C ASP A 64 -8.57 -12.61 19.55
N PHE A 65 -8.25 -12.31 18.29
CA PHE A 65 -7.80 -13.32 17.34
C PHE A 65 -6.52 -14.02 17.80
N ILE A 66 -5.51 -13.27 18.27
CA ILE A 66 -4.26 -13.84 18.81
C ILE A 66 -4.55 -14.73 20.00
N ASN A 67 -5.35 -14.26 20.97
CA ASN A 67 -5.72 -15.03 22.14
C ASN A 67 -6.44 -16.34 21.76
N LYS A 68 -7.35 -16.28 20.78
CA LYS A 68 -8.05 -17.46 20.27
C LYS A 68 -7.10 -18.43 19.55
N TYR A 69 -6.17 -17.92 18.74
CA TYR A 69 -5.16 -18.72 18.06
C TYR A 69 -4.25 -19.44 19.06
N ASN A 70 -3.82 -18.73 20.11
CA ASN A 70 -2.92 -19.24 21.15
C ASN A 70 -3.60 -20.11 22.20
N ALA A 71 -4.93 -20.22 22.21
CA ALA A 71 -5.67 -20.96 23.23
C ALA A 71 -5.22 -22.42 23.37
N LYS A 72 -4.76 -23.06 22.27
CA LYS A 72 -4.23 -24.43 22.26
C LYS A 72 -2.83 -24.57 22.90
N HIS A 73 -2.15 -23.45 23.09
CA HIS A 73 -0.79 -23.36 23.63
C HIS A 73 -0.78 -22.57 24.94
N SER A 74 -1.87 -22.61 25.71
CA SER A 74 -2.02 -21.86 26.97
C SER A 74 -0.99 -22.20 28.05
N SER A 75 -0.31 -23.35 27.95
CA SER A 75 0.84 -23.68 28.81
C SER A 75 2.10 -22.89 28.47
N LEU A 76 2.18 -22.29 27.28
CA LEU A 76 3.31 -21.53 26.77
C LEU A 76 2.98 -20.05 26.59
N CYS A 77 1.70 -19.71 26.38
CA CYS A 77 1.24 -18.37 26.04
C CYS A 77 0.30 -17.79 27.09
N SER A 78 0.50 -16.52 27.46
CA SER A 78 -0.42 -15.76 28.32
C SER A 78 -1.57 -15.15 27.53
N VAL A 79 -2.68 -14.87 28.21
CA VAL A 79 -3.79 -14.08 27.66
C VAL A 79 -3.35 -12.62 27.56
N LEU A 80 -3.49 -12.05 26.36
CA LEU A 80 -3.10 -10.68 26.05
C LEU A 80 -4.29 -9.72 26.22
N SER A 81 -4.00 -8.48 26.57
CA SER A 81 -4.95 -7.36 26.56
C SER A 81 -4.37 -6.18 25.78
N LEU A 82 -5.25 -5.41 25.14
CA LEU A 82 -4.85 -4.18 24.44
C LEU A 82 -4.59 -3.08 25.47
N GLU A 83 -3.36 -2.59 25.57
CA GLU A 83 -3.01 -1.45 26.44
C GLU A 83 -3.27 -0.11 25.72
N ALA A 84 -2.65 0.11 24.57
CA ALA A 84 -2.80 1.34 23.80
C ALA A 84 -2.52 1.11 22.30
N VAL A 85 -3.16 1.92 21.46
CA VAL A 85 -2.80 2.05 20.04
C VAL A 85 -1.90 3.28 19.89
N LEU A 86 -0.63 3.06 19.53
CA LEU A 86 0.36 4.13 19.42
C LEU A 86 0.30 4.88 18.08
N TRP A 87 -0.10 4.18 17.01
CA TRP A 87 -0.19 4.74 15.67
C TRP A 87 -1.23 3.99 14.85
N ALA A 88 -1.96 4.73 14.01
CA ALA A 88 -2.93 4.16 13.09
C ALA A 88 -2.94 4.93 11.78
N ALA A 89 -3.11 4.21 10.68
CA ALA A 89 -3.33 4.78 9.36
C ALA A 89 -4.20 3.85 8.51
N ARG A 90 -4.78 4.42 7.47
CA ARG A 90 -5.48 3.68 6.42
C ARG A 90 -4.83 3.96 5.07
N LEU A 91 -4.96 3.00 4.16
CA LEU A 91 -4.59 3.20 2.76
C LEU A 91 -5.72 3.91 2.04
N VAL A 92 -5.40 4.97 1.30
CA VAL A 92 -6.35 5.73 0.48
C VAL A 92 -5.84 5.92 -0.94
N PRO A 93 -6.73 6.15 -1.93
CA PRO A 93 -6.32 6.52 -3.27
C PRO A 93 -5.30 7.67 -3.25
N SER A 94 -4.26 7.54 -4.08
CA SER A 94 -3.19 8.53 -4.15
C SER A 94 -3.75 9.93 -4.43
N ARG A 95 -3.05 10.97 -3.98
CA ARG A 95 -3.45 12.36 -4.27
C ARG A 95 -3.67 12.58 -5.77
N ALA A 96 -2.83 12.01 -6.63
CA ALA A 96 -2.96 12.16 -8.07
C ALA A 96 -4.26 11.53 -8.58
N LEU A 97 -4.57 10.31 -8.16
CA LEU A 97 -5.80 9.63 -8.55
C LEU A 97 -7.05 10.37 -8.04
N ARG A 98 -7.01 10.94 -6.84
CA ARG A 98 -8.13 11.77 -6.32
C ARG A 98 -8.35 13.05 -7.12
N ARG A 99 -7.31 13.57 -7.79
CA ARG A 99 -7.42 14.76 -8.62
C ARG A 99 -7.74 14.47 -10.08
N PHE A 100 -7.61 13.21 -10.50
CA PHE A 100 -7.89 12.81 -11.87
C PHE A 100 -9.37 13.00 -12.19
N LYS A 101 -9.64 13.68 -13.31
CA LYS A 101 -10.99 13.90 -13.84
C LYS A 101 -11.24 13.02 -15.07
N ASP A 102 -10.36 13.16 -16.05
CA ASP A 102 -10.42 12.55 -17.38
C ASP A 102 -9.03 12.65 -18.06
N ALA A 103 -8.89 12.01 -19.22
CA ALA A 103 -7.76 12.23 -20.11
C ALA A 103 -7.84 13.64 -20.72
N ALA A 104 -6.70 14.32 -20.81
CA ALA A 104 -6.58 15.62 -21.49
C ALA A 104 -6.23 15.47 -22.98
N ASP A 105 -5.84 14.27 -23.41
CA ASP A 105 -5.48 13.88 -24.77
C ASP A 105 -6.32 12.70 -25.29
N LEU A 106 -6.13 12.37 -26.58
CA LEU A 106 -6.92 11.34 -27.28
C LEU A 106 -6.57 9.91 -26.82
N ASP A 107 -5.30 9.67 -26.51
CA ASP A 107 -4.74 8.35 -26.18
C ASP A 107 -4.61 8.10 -24.68
N GLY A 108 -4.80 9.13 -23.83
CA GLY A 108 -4.94 9.00 -22.39
C GLY A 108 -3.65 9.13 -21.58
N PHE A 109 -2.52 9.47 -22.21
CA PHE A 109 -1.23 9.63 -21.53
C PHE A 109 -1.17 10.89 -20.68
N VAL A 110 -1.84 11.96 -21.08
CA VAL A 110 -1.85 13.25 -20.37
C VAL A 110 -3.09 13.33 -19.48
N PRO A 111 -2.93 13.36 -18.15
CA PRO A 111 -4.06 13.47 -17.23
C PRO A 111 -4.57 14.90 -17.05
N ASN A 112 -5.88 15.04 -16.87
CA ASN A 112 -6.50 16.24 -16.32
C ASN A 112 -6.67 16.12 -14.80
N PHE A 113 -5.88 16.87 -14.02
CA PHE A 113 -5.91 16.87 -12.55
C PHE A 113 -6.76 18.01 -11.93
N SER A 114 -7.84 18.39 -12.61
CA SER A 114 -8.75 19.46 -12.16
C SER A 114 -9.85 18.99 -11.21
N SER A 115 -10.00 17.68 -10.97
CA SER A 115 -10.97 17.15 -10.01
C SER A 115 -10.44 17.23 -8.57
N ASN A 116 -11.34 16.97 -7.62
CA ASN A 116 -11.01 16.72 -6.23
C ASN A 116 -12.03 15.74 -5.62
N THR A 117 -11.83 14.45 -5.89
CA THR A 117 -12.71 13.38 -5.44
C THR A 117 -12.51 13.13 -3.94
N PRO A 118 -13.57 13.26 -3.11
CA PRO A 118 -13.47 13.01 -1.68
C PRO A 118 -13.27 11.52 -1.40
N VAL A 119 -12.49 11.21 -0.37
CA VAL A 119 -12.36 9.85 0.16
C VAL A 119 -13.48 9.64 1.16
N THR A 120 -14.42 8.75 0.85
CA THR A 120 -15.44 8.31 1.79
C THR A 120 -14.87 7.22 2.70
N MET A 121 -15.33 7.19 3.96
CA MET A 121 -15.11 6.06 4.87
C MET A 121 -15.99 4.88 4.49
#